data_AF-A0A9C8ZPQ0-F1
#
_entry.id   AF-A0A9C8ZPQ0-F1
#
_cell.length_a   1.000
_cell.length_b   1.000
_cell.length_c   1.000
_cell.angle_alpha   90.00
_cell.angle_beta   90.00
_cell.angle_gamma   90.00
#
_symmetry.space_group_name_H-M   'P 1'
#
loop_
_entity.id
_entity.type
_entity.pdbx_description
1 polymer ?
#
loop_
_entity_poly.entity_id
_entity_poly.type
_entity_poly.pdbx_seq_one_letter_code
_entity_poly.pdbx_strand_id
1 'polypeptide(L)'
;MIVLSHYQAGPLLEARRRGETVAVASPDLNLTTVEVILEEGGVLFPGGERLSWEQVEQIAGAENKCFLVEEGDIREIRTFSEVTGWVRSL
;
A
#
# COMPACT_ATOMS: atom_id res chain seq x y z
N MET A 1 -8.48 -6.58 -5.87
CA MET A 1 -8.83 -5.78 -4.66
C MET A 1 -7.56 -5.67 -3.87
N ILE A 2 -6.94 -4.49 -3.85
CA ILE A 2 -5.64 -4.28 -3.23
C ILE A 2 -5.80 -3.28 -2.10
N VAL A 3 -5.33 -3.63 -0.90
CA VAL A 3 -5.31 -2.78 0.28
C VAL A 3 -3.86 -2.52 0.69
N LEU A 4 -3.49 -1.24 0.71
CA LEU A 4 -2.15 -0.79 1.09
C LEU A 4 -2.21 0.18 2.26
N SER A 5 -1.19 0.13 3.11
CA SER A 5 -0.93 1.10 4.17
C SER A 5 0.47 1.70 3.99
N HIS A 6 0.83 2.67 4.83
CA HIS A 6 2.17 3.28 4.79
C HIS A 6 3.30 2.23 4.88
N TYR A 7 3.07 1.12 5.61
CA TYR A 7 4.04 0.03 5.74
C TYR A 7 4.38 -0.65 4.42
N GLN A 8 3.42 -0.72 3.49
CA GLN A 8 3.65 -1.27 2.16
C GLN A 8 4.13 -0.22 1.17
N ALA A 9 3.70 1.05 1.31
CA ALA A 9 4.12 2.13 0.43
C ALA A 9 5.59 2.54 0.65
N GLY A 10 6.10 2.52 1.88
CA GLY A 10 7.49 2.86 2.20
C GLY A 10 8.53 2.04 1.42
N PRO A 11 8.47 0.69 1.44
CA PRO A 11 9.35 -0.16 0.65
C PRO A 11 9.28 0.10 -0.86
N LEU A 12 8.12 0.46 -1.42
CA LEU A 12 7.97 0.80 -2.83
C LEU A 12 8.74 2.07 -3.20
N LEU A 13 8.69 3.09 -2.35
CA LEU A 13 9.44 4.33 -2.55
C LEU A 13 10.96 4.10 -2.40
N GLU A 14 11.36 3.26 -1.45
CA GLU A 14 12.77 2.88 -1.30
C GLU A 14 13.29 2.12 -2.52
N ALA A 15 12.55 1.15 -3.03
CA ALA A 15 12.91 0.38 -4.22
C ALA A 15 13.01 1.28 -5.46
N ARG A 16 12.07 2.24 -5.62
CA ARG A 16 12.17 3.29 -6.64
C ARG A 16 13.46 4.10 -6.50
N ARG A 17 13.80 4.54 -5.28
CA ARG A 17 15.02 5.33 -5.02
C ARG A 17 16.29 4.54 -5.34
N ARG A 18 16.24 3.21 -5.21
CA ARG A 18 17.34 2.30 -5.57
C ARG A 18 17.42 2.02 -7.07
N GLY A 19 16.45 2.48 -7.86
CA GLY A 19 16.37 2.21 -9.30
C GLY A 19 15.97 0.77 -9.62
N GLU A 20 15.29 0.09 -8.69
CA GLU A 20 14.76 -1.25 -8.93
C GLU A 20 13.55 -1.17 -9.87
N THR A 21 13.42 -2.17 -10.74
CA THR A 21 12.28 -2.29 -11.68
C THR A 21 11.17 -3.19 -11.13
N VAL A 22 11.44 -3.89 -10.03
CA VAL A 22 10.50 -4.81 -9.38
C VAL A 22 10.63 -4.62 -7.88
N ALA A 23 9.51 -4.67 -7.17
CA ALA A 23 9.48 -4.69 -5.71
C ALA A 23 8.47 -5.72 -5.20
N VAL A 24 8.61 -6.11 -3.94
CA VAL A 24 7.64 -6.97 -3.26
C VAL A 24 6.72 -6.10 -2.41
N ALA A 25 5.42 -6.21 -2.67
CA ALA A 25 4.38 -5.53 -1.90
C ALA A 25 3.34 -6.53 -1.40
N SER A 26 2.72 -6.21 -0.26
CA SER A 26 1.66 -7.02 0.31
C SER A 26 0.30 -6.34 0.08
N PRO A 27 -0.46 -6.69 -0.97
CA PRO A 27 -1.73 -6.06 -1.29
C PRO A 27 -2.86 -6.44 -0.32
N ASP A 28 -2.60 -7.29 0.67
CA ASP A 28 -3.58 -7.78 1.64
C ASP A 28 -3.08 -7.60 3.09
N LEU A 29 -2.43 -6.48 3.40
CA LEU A 29 -1.94 -6.17 4.77
C LEU A 29 -1.02 -7.26 5.39
N ASN A 30 -0.04 -7.74 4.60
CA ASN A 30 0.91 -8.81 4.96
C ASN A 30 0.32 -10.23 5.06
N LEU A 31 -0.89 -10.47 4.53
CA LEU A 31 -1.39 -11.83 4.36
C LEU A 31 -0.72 -12.56 3.18
N THR A 32 -0.42 -11.83 2.11
CA THR A 32 0.24 -12.33 0.90
C THR A 32 1.28 -11.32 0.44
N THR A 33 2.33 -11.80 -0.25
CA THR A 33 3.34 -10.97 -0.92
C THR A 33 3.27 -11.22 -2.41
N VAL A 34 3.20 -10.15 -3.20
CA VAL A 34 3.25 -10.23 -4.66
C VAL A 34 4.38 -9.35 -5.19
N GLU A 35 4.97 -9.78 -6.30
CA GLU A 35 5.91 -8.96 -7.05
C GLU A 35 5.14 -7.93 -7.87
N VAL A 36 5.51 -6.67 -7.75
CA VAL A 36 4.96 -5.54 -8.49
C VAL A 36 6.06 -4.91 -9.34
N ILE A 37 5.68 -4.40 -10.49
CA ILE A 37 6.61 -3.75 -11.42
C ILE A 37 6.65 -2.25 -11.09
N LEU A 38 7.84 -1.71 -10.98
CA LEU A 38 8.08 -0.29 -10.78
C LEU A 38 8.39 0.35 -12.14
N GLU A 39 7.49 1.22 -12.60
CA GLU A 39 7.62 1.96 -13.86
C GLU A 39 7.83 3.46 -13.59
N GLU A 40 8.21 4.23 -14.60
CA GLU A 40 8.36 5.69 -14.47
C GLU A 40 7.05 6.37 -14.02
N GLY A 41 5.90 5.86 -14.49
CA GLY A 41 4.59 6.41 -14.18
C GLY A 41 4.00 5.95 -12.84
N GLY A 42 4.52 4.88 -12.23
CA GLY A 42 3.95 4.32 -11.00
C GLY A 42 4.33 2.86 -10.76
N VAL A 43 3.46 2.17 -10.04
CA VAL A 43 3.56 0.76 -9.67
C VAL A 43 2.46 -0.02 -10.40
N LEU A 44 2.84 -1.09 -11.08
CA LEU A 44 1.94 -2.00 -11.77
C LEU A 44 1.86 -3.33 -10.99
N PHE A 45 0.64 -3.68 -10.57
CA PHE A 45 0.37 -4.93 -9.89
C PHE A 45 0.12 -6.06 -10.91
N PRO A 46 0.39 -7.32 -10.54
CA PRO A 46 0.18 -8.47 -11.42
C PRO A 46 -1.30 -8.70 -11.78
N GLY A 47 -2.23 -8.12 -11.02
CA GLY A 47 -3.66 -8.14 -11.33
C GLY A 47 -4.10 -7.13 -12.41
N GLY A 48 -3.19 -6.26 -12.86
CA GLY A 48 -3.47 -5.19 -13.82
C GLY A 48 -3.81 -3.85 -13.17
N GLU A 49 -4.00 -3.80 -11.85
CA GLU A 49 -4.13 -2.55 -11.11
C GLU A 49 -2.85 -1.72 -11.17
N ARG A 50 -3.01 -0.39 -11.22
CA ARG A 50 -1.91 0.58 -11.31
C ARG A 50 -2.04 1.61 -10.20
N LEU A 51 -0.89 2.11 -9.77
CA LEU A 51 -0.78 3.07 -8.68
C LEU A 51 0.24 4.13 -9.05
N SER A 52 -0.18 5.39 -9.14
CA SER A 52 0.73 6.49 -9.46
C SER A 52 1.67 6.76 -8.29
N TRP A 53 2.86 7.28 -8.58
CA TRP A 53 3.82 7.63 -7.52
C TRP A 53 3.26 8.64 -6.52
N GLU A 54 2.50 9.64 -6.97
CA GLU A 54 1.81 10.60 -6.08
C GLU A 54 0.88 9.89 -5.08
N GLN A 55 0.15 8.86 -5.53
CA GLN A 55 -0.72 8.07 -4.68
C GLN A 55 0.10 7.22 -3.68
N VAL A 56 1.22 6.64 -4.11
CA VAL A 56 2.13 5.90 -3.21
C VAL A 56 2.70 6.83 -2.14
N GLU A 57 3.11 8.04 -2.49
CA GLU A 57 3.60 9.05 -1.56
C GLU A 57 2.50 9.48 -0.57
N GLN A 58 1.26 9.64 -1.05
CA GLN A 58 0.11 9.93 -0.20
C GLN A 58 -0.15 8.80 0.82
N ILE A 59 -0.07 7.55 0.39
CA ILE A 59 -0.23 6.38 1.28
C ILE A 59 0.93 6.30 2.27
N ALA A 60 2.17 6.53 1.83
CA ALA A 60 3.36 6.52 2.67
C ALA A 60 3.34 7.62 3.75
N GLY A 61 2.79 8.80 3.43
CA GLY A 61 2.60 9.89 4.41
C GLY A 61 1.45 9.68 5.38
N ALA A 62 0.60 8.67 5.17
CA ALA A 62 -0.60 8.42 5.95
C ALA A 62 -0.41 7.24 6.90
N GLU A 63 0.40 7.46 7.96
CA GLU A 63 0.88 6.41 8.88
C GLU A 63 -0.24 5.57 9.52
N ASN A 64 -1.39 6.17 9.80
CA ASN A 64 -2.53 5.52 10.50
C ASN A 64 -3.72 5.20 9.57
N LYS A 65 -3.52 5.15 8.25
CA LYS A 65 -4.59 4.91 7.28
C LYS A 65 -4.28 3.75 6.35
N CYS A 66 -5.34 3.07 5.92
CA CYS A 66 -5.29 2.08 4.86
C CYS A 66 -6.04 2.63 3.65
N PHE A 67 -5.61 2.23 2.46
CA PHE A 67 -6.18 2.66 1.19
C PHE A 67 -6.49 1.44 0.34
N LEU A 68 -7.68 1.44 -0.24
CA LEU A 68 -8.13 0.50 -1.25
C LEU A 68 -7.75 1.04 -2.62
N VAL A 69 -7.13 0.21 -3.45
CA VAL A 69 -6.80 0.52 -4.84
C VAL A 69 -7.83 -0.17 -5.72
N GLU A 70 -8.59 0.61 -6.47
CA GLU A 70 -9.61 0.15 -7.41
C GLU A 70 -9.59 1.01 -8.67
N GLU A 71 -9.57 0.37 -9.85
CA GLU A 71 -9.68 1.05 -11.16
C GLU A 71 -8.64 2.17 -11.40
N GLY A 72 -7.50 2.14 -10.70
CA GLY A 72 -6.45 3.16 -10.80
C GLY A 72 -6.61 4.34 -9.82
N ASP A 73 -7.66 4.32 -8.99
CA ASP A 73 -7.89 5.27 -7.92
C ASP A 73 -7.61 4.66 -6.54
N ILE A 74 -7.27 5.53 -5.58
CA ILE A 74 -7.10 5.15 -4.18
C ILE A 74 -8.27 5.67 -3.34
N ARG A 75 -8.93 4.79 -2.61
CA ARG A 75 -9.97 5.13 -1.64
C ARG A 75 -9.48 4.87 -0.23
N GLU A 76 -9.54 5.89 0.63
CA GLU A 76 -9.23 5.71 2.05
C GLU A 76 -10.22 4.70 2.66
N ILE A 77 -9.70 3.56 3.12
CA ILE A 77 -10.45 2.67 3.99
C ILE A 77 -10.36 3.28 5.38
N ARG A 78 -11.43 3.95 5.78
CA ARG A 78 -11.66 4.26 7.19
C ARG A 78 -12.02 2.97 7.90
N THR A 79 -11.00 2.21 8.29
CA THR A 79 -11.18 1.22 9.34
C THR A 79 -11.38 2.01 10.62
N PHE A 80 -12.65 2.24 10.96
CA PHE A 80 -13.06 2.58 12.30
C PHE A 80 -12.69 1.35 13.14
N SER A 81 -11.52 1.36 13.79
CA SER A 81 -11.26 0.43 14.88
C SER A 81 -12.21 0.79 16.03
N GLU A 82 -13.46 0.34 15.94
CA GLU A 82 -14.27 0.06 17.14
C GLU A 82 -13.59 -1.04 17.99
N VAL A 83 -12.61 -1.76 17.43
CA VAL A 83 -11.76 -2.76 18.09
C VAL A 83 -10.44 -2.15 18.55
N THR A 84 -10.50 -1.06 19.31
CA THR A 84 -9.65 -1.03 20.52
C THR A 84 -10.52 -1.37 21.72
N GLY A 85 -11.12 -2.57 21.70
CA GLY A 85 -11.62 -3.26 22.88
C GLY A 85 -10.46 -3.76 23.76
N TRP A 86 -9.45 -2.91 23.97
CA TRP A 86 -8.33 -3.21 24.84
C TRP A 86 -8.74 -2.85 26.26
N VAL A 87 -9.33 -3.82 26.96
CA VAL A 87 -9.19 -3.85 28.42
C VAL A 87 -7.92 -4.64 28.69
N ARG A 88 -6.82 -3.94 28.98
CA ARG A 88 -5.71 -4.56 29.71
C ARG A 88 -6.06 -4.51 31.19
N SER A 89 -6.52 -5.63 31.72
CA SER A 89 -6.50 -5.85 33.17
C SER A 89 -5.09 -6.28 33.56
N LEU A 90 -4.47 -5.51 34.46
CA LEU A 90 -3.29 -5.92 35.23
C LEU A 90 -3.65 -7.00 36.25
#